data_AF-A0A961MEL2-F1
#
_entry.id   AF-A0A961MEL2-F1
#
_cell.length_a   1.000
_cell.length_b   1.000
_cell.length_c   1.000
_cell.angle_alpha   90.00
_cell.angle_beta   90.00
_cell.angle_gamma   90.00
#
_symmetry.space_group_name_H-M   'P 1'
#
loop_
_entity.id
_entity.type
_entity.pdbx_description
1 polymer ?
#
loop_
_entity_poly.entity_id
_entity_poly.type
_entity_poly.pdbx_seq_one_letter_code
_entity_poly.pdbx_strand_id
1 'polypeptide(L)'
;IDMHIGSQLTDLAPFEAAYVKMRGLVEVLRADGHAIDRLDLGGGLGIPYTRSNDAPPLPVDYGAMVKRVLGDLECEIEIEPGRLISGNAGVLVTEVIYRKKAEEREFLIVDAAMNDLVRPAMYSAHHDIDPLVEAVPGEPLVPVDIVGPICESGDTFAKQRALPLLQAGDRIAFRSAGAYGAVMASEYNSRPLVPEVLVSGDHFAVIRKRPDYDAMIARDTIPDWL
;
A
#
# COMPACT_ATOMS: atom_id res chain seq x y z
N ILE A 1 -22.57 -8.30 -15.70
CA ILE A 1 -21.83 -7.18 -16.35
C ILE A 1 -20.86 -6.66 -15.31
N ASP A 2 -19.62 -6.36 -15.69
CA ASP A 2 -18.61 -5.83 -14.76
C ASP A 2 -18.09 -4.44 -15.17
N MET A 3 -17.50 -3.73 -14.20
CA MET A 3 -16.63 -2.61 -14.47
C MET A 3 -15.56 -2.43 -13.40
N HIS A 4 -14.36 -2.02 -13.82
CA HIS A 4 -13.31 -1.55 -12.94
C HIS A 4 -12.75 -0.23 -13.48
N ILE A 5 -12.98 0.88 -12.76
CA ILE A 5 -12.71 2.22 -13.30
C ILE A 5 -11.37 2.83 -12.87
N GLY A 6 -10.62 2.13 -12.01
CA GLY A 6 -9.30 2.57 -11.57
C GLY A 6 -9.02 2.21 -10.10
N SER A 7 -7.94 2.78 -9.56
CA SER A 7 -7.50 2.54 -8.18
C SER A 7 -7.16 3.85 -7.49
N GLN A 8 -7.33 3.87 -6.16
CA GLN A 8 -7.06 5.03 -5.30
C GLN A 8 -7.93 6.25 -5.69
N LEU A 9 -9.20 5.99 -6.03
CA LEU A 9 -10.19 7.04 -6.27
C LEU A 9 -10.65 7.63 -4.94
N THR A 10 -10.47 8.94 -4.79
CA THR A 10 -10.80 9.70 -3.57
C THR A 10 -12.02 10.60 -3.75
N ASP A 11 -12.83 10.34 -4.78
CA ASP A 11 -14.09 11.01 -5.08
C ASP A 11 -15.10 9.97 -5.56
N LEU A 12 -16.37 10.12 -5.17
CA LEU A 12 -17.46 9.25 -5.61
C LEU A 12 -18.02 9.63 -6.99
N ALA A 13 -17.80 10.85 -7.47
CA ALA A 13 -18.34 11.31 -8.74
C ALA A 13 -17.93 10.43 -9.95
N PRO A 14 -16.68 9.94 -10.06
CA PRO A 14 -16.31 8.99 -11.12
C PRO A 14 -17.05 7.65 -11.05
N PHE A 15 -17.28 7.13 -9.83
CA PHE A 15 -18.04 5.90 -9.62
C PHE A 15 -19.50 6.07 -10.04
N GLU A 16 -20.14 7.15 -9.58
CA GLU A 16 -21.53 7.44 -9.94
C GLU A 16 -21.71 7.59 -11.45
N ALA A 17 -20.82 8.34 -12.10
CA ALA A 17 -20.87 8.53 -13.55
C ALA A 17 -20.71 7.19 -14.31
N ALA A 18 -19.89 6.27 -13.80
CA ALA A 18 -19.72 4.95 -14.38
C ALA A 18 -20.97 4.07 -14.15
N TYR A 19 -21.52 4.05 -12.94
CA TYR A 19 -22.70 3.24 -12.60
C TYR A 19 -23.97 3.73 -13.32
N VAL A 20 -24.11 5.03 -13.60
CA VAL A 20 -25.17 5.55 -14.49
C VAL A 20 -25.06 4.95 -15.90
N LYS A 21 -23.85 4.81 -16.46
CA LYS A 21 -23.64 4.16 -17.76
C LYS A 21 -23.90 2.66 -17.68
N MET A 22 -23.52 2.02 -16.59
CA MET A 22 -23.80 0.60 -16.35
C MET A 22 -25.30 0.33 -16.37
N ARG A 23 -26.09 1.15 -15.65
CA ARG A 23 -27.55 1.08 -15.66
C ARG A 23 -28.09 1.15 -17.08
N GLY A 24 -27.67 2.13 -17.88
CA GLY A 24 -28.13 2.26 -19.26
C GLY A 24 -27.83 1.01 -20.09
N LEU A 25 -26.66 0.39 -19.89
CA LEU A 25 -26.31 -0.87 -20.56
C LEU A 25 -27.19 -2.04 -20.09
N VAL A 26 -27.49 -2.13 -18.79
CA VAL A 26 -28.40 -3.15 -18.22
C VAL A 26 -29.79 -3.04 -18.86
N GLU A 27 -30.32 -1.82 -18.96
CA GLU A 27 -31.64 -1.56 -19.54
C GLU A 27 -31.70 -1.98 -21.02
N VAL A 28 -30.68 -1.64 -21.81
CA VAL A 28 -30.57 -2.05 -23.22
C VAL A 28 -30.52 -3.58 -23.33
N LEU A 29 -29.65 -4.24 -22.56
CA LEU A 29 -29.50 -5.70 -22.65
C LEU A 29 -30.75 -6.45 -22.18
N ARG A 30 -31.45 -5.96 -21.16
CA ARG A 30 -32.75 -6.52 -20.74
C ARG A 30 -33.82 -6.33 -21.81
N ALA A 31 -33.85 -5.18 -22.49
CA ALA A 31 -34.75 -4.94 -23.61
C ALA A 31 -34.48 -5.88 -24.80
N ASP A 32 -33.21 -6.27 -25.00
CA ASP A 32 -32.79 -7.25 -26.01
C ASP A 32 -33.04 -8.72 -25.59
N GLY A 33 -33.64 -8.95 -24.42
CA GLY A 33 -34.04 -10.28 -23.94
C GLY A 33 -32.98 -11.00 -23.10
N HIS A 34 -31.89 -10.33 -22.72
CA HIS A 34 -30.89 -10.91 -21.84
C HIS A 34 -31.33 -10.82 -20.36
N ALA A 35 -31.22 -11.94 -19.64
CA ALA A 35 -31.38 -11.96 -18.20
C ALA A 35 -30.10 -11.40 -17.54
N ILE A 36 -30.17 -10.15 -17.09
CA ILE A 36 -29.10 -9.52 -16.30
C ILE A 36 -29.56 -9.45 -14.85
N ASP A 37 -28.97 -10.24 -13.98
CA ASP A 37 -29.31 -10.37 -12.55
C ASP A 37 -28.13 -10.04 -11.62
N ARG A 38 -26.94 -9.77 -12.19
CA ARG A 38 -25.71 -9.49 -11.43
C ARG A 38 -24.87 -8.37 -12.04
N LEU A 39 -24.42 -7.47 -11.17
CA LEU A 39 -23.51 -6.36 -11.49
C LEU A 39 -22.27 -6.45 -10.60
N ASP A 40 -21.11 -6.54 -11.24
CA ASP A 40 -19.82 -6.39 -10.56
C ASP A 40 -19.31 -4.97 -10.73
N LEU A 41 -19.24 -4.24 -9.62
CA LEU A 41 -18.90 -2.83 -9.59
C LEU A 41 -17.39 -2.57 -9.45
N GLY A 42 -16.60 -3.64 -9.41
CA GLY A 42 -15.16 -3.61 -9.27
C GLY A 42 -14.70 -3.06 -7.92
N GLY A 43 -13.45 -2.62 -7.89
CA GLY A 43 -12.81 -2.03 -6.73
C GLY A 43 -12.49 -0.55 -6.91
N GLY A 44 -11.43 -0.11 -6.23
CA GLY A 44 -10.78 1.16 -6.52
C GLY A 44 -10.99 2.28 -5.53
N LEU A 45 -11.92 2.14 -4.58
CA LEU A 45 -12.13 3.11 -3.50
C LEU A 45 -10.81 3.31 -2.71
N GLY A 46 -10.39 4.56 -2.60
CA GLY A 46 -9.12 4.94 -2.00
C GLY A 46 -9.08 4.82 -0.48
N ILE A 47 -7.86 4.86 0.05
CA ILE A 47 -7.58 4.95 1.49
C ILE A 47 -6.73 6.18 1.79
N PRO A 48 -6.79 6.74 3.01
CA PRO A 48 -5.89 7.82 3.39
C PRO A 48 -4.47 7.29 3.53
N TYR A 49 -3.51 7.94 2.88
CA TYR A 49 -2.06 7.71 3.02
C TYR A 49 -1.37 8.76 3.91
N THR A 50 -2.05 9.87 4.16
CA THR A 50 -1.63 11.00 4.99
C THR A 50 -2.58 11.18 6.15
N ARG A 51 -2.07 11.57 7.32
CA ARG A 51 -2.87 12.12 8.43
C ARG A 51 -3.32 13.54 8.10
N SER A 52 -4.34 13.66 7.26
CA SER A 52 -4.98 14.93 6.92
C SER A 52 -6.50 14.82 7.04
N ASN A 53 -7.19 15.96 6.97
CA ASN A 53 -8.66 16.00 6.94
C ASN A 53 -9.23 15.65 5.56
N ASP A 54 -8.38 15.46 4.55
CA ASP A 54 -8.76 15.10 3.18
C ASP A 54 -8.85 13.57 3.03
N ALA A 55 -9.70 12.95 3.86
CA ALA A 55 -9.91 11.51 3.83
C ALA A 55 -10.75 11.11 2.60
N PRO A 56 -10.43 9.99 1.93
CA PRO A 56 -11.28 9.44 0.87
C PRO A 56 -12.69 9.11 1.39
N PRO A 57 -13.68 8.97 0.48
CA PRO A 57 -15.05 8.66 0.84
C PRO A 57 -15.16 7.38 1.67
N LEU A 58 -16.08 7.37 2.63
CA LEU A 58 -16.28 6.19 3.47
C LEU A 58 -17.01 5.09 2.69
N PRO A 59 -16.80 3.81 3.05
CA PRO A 59 -17.56 2.70 2.45
C PRO A 59 -19.08 2.86 2.57
N VAL A 60 -19.56 3.52 3.63
CA VAL A 60 -20.99 3.81 3.83
C VAL A 60 -21.53 4.80 2.79
N ASP A 61 -20.74 5.80 2.41
CA ASP A 61 -21.12 6.80 1.41
C ASP A 61 -21.10 6.19 0.00
N TYR A 62 -20.09 5.36 -0.28
CA TYR A 62 -20.04 4.54 -1.49
C TYR A 62 -21.27 3.64 -1.62
N GLY A 63 -21.62 2.90 -0.55
CA GLY A 63 -22.81 2.04 -0.53
C GLY A 63 -24.12 2.79 -0.70
N ALA A 64 -24.26 3.99 -0.09
CA ALA A 64 -25.42 4.85 -0.26
C ALA A 64 -25.56 5.34 -1.72
N MET A 65 -24.44 5.70 -2.35
CA MET A 65 -24.41 6.07 -3.77
C MET A 65 -24.80 4.89 -4.66
N VAL A 66 -24.22 3.70 -4.45
CA VAL A 66 -24.57 2.48 -5.20
C VAL A 66 -26.06 2.17 -5.09
N LYS A 67 -26.62 2.20 -3.88
CA LYS A 67 -28.05 1.97 -3.65
C LYS A 67 -28.93 2.99 -4.39
N ARG A 68 -28.54 4.27 -4.38
CA ARG A 68 -29.27 5.33 -5.10
C ARG A 68 -29.23 5.13 -6.62
N VAL A 69 -28.09 4.71 -7.16
CA VAL A 69 -27.86 4.65 -8.61
C VAL A 69 -28.30 3.32 -9.22
N LEU A 70 -28.30 2.21 -8.48
CA LEU A 70 -28.52 0.86 -9.03
C LEU A 70 -29.56 0.03 -8.25
N GLY A 71 -30.07 0.50 -7.10
CA GLY A 71 -30.82 -0.33 -6.14
C GLY A 71 -32.17 -0.86 -6.64
N ASP A 72 -32.81 -0.18 -7.59
CA ASP A 72 -34.07 -0.59 -8.23
C ASP A 72 -33.88 -1.55 -9.41
N LEU A 73 -32.64 -1.85 -9.81
CA LEU A 73 -32.39 -2.83 -10.87
C LEU A 73 -32.62 -4.29 -10.42
N GLU A 74 -32.79 -4.51 -9.12
CA GLU A 74 -32.96 -5.85 -8.51
C GLU A 74 -31.85 -6.84 -8.87
N CYS A 75 -30.63 -6.32 -9.12
CA CYS A 75 -29.45 -7.14 -9.35
C CYS A 75 -28.73 -7.47 -8.03
N GLU A 76 -28.12 -8.64 -7.98
CA GLU A 76 -27.01 -8.93 -7.07
C GLU A 76 -25.85 -7.97 -7.35
N ILE A 77 -25.29 -7.38 -6.30
CA ILE A 77 -24.18 -6.43 -6.38
C ILE A 77 -22.91 -7.10 -5.85
N GLU A 78 -21.89 -7.17 -6.70
CA GLU A 78 -20.54 -7.60 -6.36
C GLU A 78 -19.59 -6.39 -6.32
N ILE A 79 -18.59 -6.44 -5.44
CA ILE A 79 -17.53 -5.43 -5.30
C ILE A 79 -16.19 -6.14 -5.08
N GLU A 80 -15.10 -5.51 -5.54
CA GLU A 80 -13.75 -6.08 -5.52
C GLU A 80 -12.75 -5.23 -4.67
N PRO A 81 -13.00 -5.00 -3.37
CA PRO A 81 -12.15 -4.12 -2.58
C PRO A 81 -10.80 -4.79 -2.26
N GLY A 82 -9.72 -4.33 -2.89
CA GLY A 82 -8.36 -4.70 -2.53
C GLY A 82 -7.76 -3.76 -1.46
N ARG A 83 -7.33 -2.58 -1.92
CA ARG A 83 -6.65 -1.56 -1.09
C ARG A 83 -7.45 -1.16 0.15
N LEU A 84 -8.77 -1.05 0.00
CA LEU A 84 -9.68 -0.63 1.06
C LEU A 84 -9.64 -1.57 2.28
N ILE A 85 -9.45 -2.87 2.05
CA ILE A 85 -9.41 -3.89 3.11
C ILE A 85 -8.02 -3.96 3.74
N SER A 86 -6.99 -4.10 2.91
CA SER A 86 -5.64 -4.47 3.38
C SER A 86 -4.70 -3.29 3.56
N GLY A 87 -4.93 -2.16 2.90
CA GLY A 87 -3.92 -1.10 2.79
C GLY A 87 -3.48 -0.52 4.13
N ASN A 88 -4.44 -0.10 4.96
CA ASN A 88 -4.16 0.45 6.30
C ASN A 88 -4.05 -0.61 7.40
N ALA A 89 -4.27 -1.89 7.08
CA ALA A 89 -4.08 -2.99 8.03
C ALA A 89 -2.59 -3.38 8.19
N GLY A 90 -1.74 -3.02 7.22
CA GLY A 90 -0.31 -3.33 7.23
C GLY A 90 0.58 -2.11 7.42
N VAL A 91 1.67 -2.31 8.16
CA VAL A 91 2.80 -1.38 8.30
C VAL A 91 4.10 -2.10 7.95
N LEU A 92 5.08 -1.38 7.42
CA LEU A 92 6.45 -1.89 7.27
C LEU A 92 7.29 -1.31 8.40
N VAL A 93 7.80 -2.16 9.28
CA VAL A 93 8.73 -1.78 10.35
C VAL A 93 10.17 -1.95 9.86
N THR A 94 11.01 -0.98 10.14
CA THR A 94 12.43 -0.98 9.78
C THR A 94 13.27 -0.38 10.90
N GLU A 95 14.53 -0.77 10.96
CA GLU A 95 15.52 -0.24 11.89
C GLU A 95 16.45 0.75 11.18
N VAL A 96 16.82 1.82 11.87
CA VAL A 96 17.82 2.78 11.40
C VAL A 96 19.20 2.14 11.50
N ILE A 97 19.87 1.97 10.36
CA ILE A 97 21.26 1.48 10.33
C ILE A 97 22.18 2.60 10.80
N TYR A 98 22.07 3.77 10.18
CA TYR A 98 22.82 4.96 10.60
C TYR A 98 22.25 6.24 9.98
N ARG A 99 22.60 7.36 10.59
CA ARG A 99 22.32 8.69 10.08
C ARG A 99 23.56 9.30 9.45
N LYS A 100 23.42 9.82 8.23
CA LYS A 100 24.49 10.46 7.49
C LYS A 100 24.15 11.92 7.23
N LYS A 101 25.00 12.82 7.73
CA LYS A 101 24.94 14.24 7.37
C LYS A 101 25.82 14.48 6.13
N ALA A 102 25.26 15.08 5.09
CA ALA A 102 25.96 15.39 3.85
C ALA A 102 25.57 16.80 3.39
N GLU A 103 26.48 17.76 3.58
CA GLU A 103 26.26 19.19 3.27
C GLU A 103 24.95 19.71 3.88
N GLU A 104 23.99 20.09 3.04
CA GLU A 104 22.66 20.62 3.42
C GLU A 104 21.59 19.53 3.54
N ARG A 105 21.94 18.26 3.34
CA ARG A 105 21.03 17.11 3.41
C ARG A 105 21.38 16.21 4.58
N GLU A 106 20.36 15.68 5.21
CA GLU A 106 20.49 14.61 6.19
C GLU A 106 19.78 13.37 5.70
N PHE A 107 20.47 12.24 5.74
CA PHE A 107 19.97 10.94 5.30
C PHE A 107 19.79 10.04 6.52
N LEU A 108 18.61 9.45 6.62
CA LEU A 108 18.30 8.38 7.56
C LEU A 108 18.29 7.07 6.77
N ILE A 109 19.36 6.28 6.93
CA ILE A 109 19.54 5.02 6.20
C ILE A 109 18.95 3.91 7.06
N VAL A 110 17.94 3.23 6.52
CA VAL A 110 17.18 2.18 7.23
C VAL A 110 17.45 0.81 6.61
N ASP A 111 17.08 -0.25 7.31
CA ASP A 111 17.35 -1.63 6.87
C ASP A 111 16.35 -2.20 5.88
N ALA A 112 15.19 -1.54 5.69
CA ALA A 112 14.28 -1.78 4.60
C ALA A 112 14.72 -1.03 3.33
N ALA A 113 14.31 -1.53 2.16
CA ALA A 113 14.63 -0.90 0.88
C ALA A 113 13.44 -0.95 -0.10
N MET A 114 13.63 -0.39 -1.30
CA MET A 114 12.67 -0.46 -2.39
C MET A 114 12.31 -1.89 -2.80
N ASN A 115 13.16 -2.89 -2.50
CA ASN A 115 12.81 -4.30 -2.71
C ASN A 115 11.75 -4.80 -1.71
N ASP A 116 11.58 -4.14 -0.56
CA ASP A 116 10.62 -4.50 0.48
C ASP A 116 9.31 -3.70 0.32
N LEU A 117 9.42 -2.43 -0.05
CA LEU A 117 8.30 -1.54 -0.37
C LEU A 117 8.65 -0.65 -1.57
N VAL A 118 8.31 -1.12 -2.77
CA VAL A 118 8.69 -0.47 -4.03
C VAL A 118 7.86 0.78 -4.35
N ARG A 119 6.72 0.98 -3.67
CA ARG A 119 5.73 2.00 -4.07
C ARG A 119 6.28 3.43 -4.12
N PRO A 120 7.09 3.90 -3.16
CA PRO A 120 7.68 5.24 -3.25
C PRO A 120 8.62 5.37 -4.46
N ALA A 121 9.46 4.38 -4.72
CA ALA A 121 10.37 4.37 -5.86
C ALA A 121 9.64 4.30 -7.21
N MET A 122 8.58 3.48 -7.31
CA MET A 122 7.87 3.23 -8.57
C MET A 122 6.82 4.29 -8.89
N TYR A 123 6.13 4.82 -7.88
CA TYR A 123 4.95 5.68 -8.07
C TYR A 123 5.11 7.06 -7.43
N SER A 124 6.25 7.37 -6.82
CA SER A 124 6.37 8.54 -5.91
C SER A 124 5.28 8.55 -4.84
N ALA A 125 4.83 7.36 -4.42
CA ALA A 125 3.72 7.22 -3.49
C ALA A 125 4.13 7.64 -2.08
N HIS A 126 3.31 8.49 -1.46
CA HIS A 126 3.49 8.87 -0.06
C HIS A 126 3.07 7.75 0.88
N HIS A 127 3.85 7.57 1.94
CA HIS A 127 3.48 6.84 3.15
C HIS A 127 3.84 7.72 4.35
N ASP A 128 2.94 7.82 5.33
CA ASP A 128 3.30 8.37 6.63
C ASP A 128 4.32 7.48 7.33
N ILE A 129 5.22 8.10 8.08
CA ILE A 129 6.35 7.45 8.72
C ILE A 129 6.35 7.89 10.17
N ASP A 130 6.24 6.92 11.06
CA ASP A 130 6.20 7.16 12.50
C ASP A 130 7.38 6.49 13.19
N PRO A 131 8.02 7.14 14.18
CA PRO A 131 8.91 6.43 15.10
C PRO A 131 8.10 5.45 15.96
N LEU A 132 8.66 4.27 16.26
CA LEU A 132 8.01 3.28 17.13
C LEU A 132 8.08 3.66 18.61
N VAL A 133 9.12 4.41 18.98
CA VAL A 133 9.22 5.04 20.30
C VAL A 133 8.72 6.47 20.15
N GLU A 134 7.70 6.82 20.94
CA GLU A 134 7.15 8.17 20.91
C GLU A 134 8.22 9.19 21.33
N ALA A 135 8.38 10.23 20.53
CA ALA A 135 9.34 11.30 20.82
C ALA A 135 8.89 12.09 22.05
N VAL A 136 9.86 12.67 22.76
CA VAL A 136 9.54 13.53 23.90
C VAL A 136 8.80 14.78 23.38
N PRO A 137 7.65 15.15 23.97
CA PRO A 137 6.92 16.34 23.54
C PRO A 137 7.79 17.60 23.56
N GLY A 138 7.78 18.35 22.45
CA GLY A 138 8.57 19.58 22.30
C GLY A 138 9.96 19.39 21.70
N GLU A 139 10.38 18.16 21.39
CA GLU A 139 11.60 17.95 20.61
C GLU A 139 11.47 18.48 19.18
N PRO A 140 12.53 19.11 18.63
CA PRO A 140 12.50 19.65 17.29
C PRO A 140 12.44 18.52 16.25
N LEU A 141 11.62 18.71 15.22
CA LEU A 141 11.64 17.86 14.04
C LEU A 141 12.74 18.32 13.09
N VAL A 142 13.48 17.37 12.54
CA VAL A 142 14.55 17.60 11.56
C VAL A 142 14.11 17.03 10.21
N PRO A 143 14.21 17.78 9.10
CA PRO A 143 13.92 17.25 7.78
C PRO A 143 15.02 16.27 7.36
N VAL A 144 14.65 15.02 7.08
CA VAL A 144 15.57 13.97 6.65
C VAL A 144 15.07 13.26 5.38
N ASP A 145 15.99 12.86 4.53
CA ASP A 145 15.74 11.97 3.41
C ASP A 145 15.87 10.52 3.93
N ILE A 146 14.82 9.72 3.75
CA ILE A 146 14.75 8.35 4.26
C ILE A 146 14.99 7.41 3.10
N VAL A 147 16.07 6.64 3.18
CA VAL A 147 16.60 5.83 2.07
C VAL A 147 16.94 4.42 2.57
N GLY A 148 16.86 3.45 1.68
CA GLY A 148 17.34 2.09 1.96
C GLY A 148 18.82 1.91 1.61
N PRO A 149 19.34 0.68 1.75
CA PRO A 149 20.73 0.32 1.49
C PRO A 149 20.98 -0.21 0.07
N ILE A 150 19.99 -0.19 -0.84
CA ILE A 150 20.17 -0.68 -2.22
C ILE A 150 21.00 0.31 -3.03
N CYS A 151 21.85 -0.22 -3.92
CA CYS A 151 22.75 0.55 -4.77
C CYS A 151 22.00 1.22 -5.95
N GLU A 152 20.91 1.93 -5.66
CA GLU A 152 20.10 2.65 -6.63
C GLU A 152 19.69 4.00 -6.07
N SER A 153 19.81 5.07 -6.86
CA SER A 153 19.41 6.42 -6.40
C SER A 153 17.89 6.50 -6.15
N GLY A 154 17.13 5.63 -6.81
CA GLY A 154 15.70 5.45 -6.62
C GLY A 154 15.31 4.75 -5.31
N ASP A 155 16.25 4.23 -4.52
CA ASP A 155 15.99 3.63 -3.19
C ASP A 155 15.74 4.70 -2.12
N THR A 156 14.82 5.61 -2.42
CA THR A 156 14.40 6.71 -1.57
C THR A 156 12.92 6.55 -1.23
N PHE A 157 12.60 6.39 0.04
CA PHE A 157 11.22 6.30 0.51
C PHE A 157 10.56 7.68 0.64
N ALA A 158 11.31 8.66 1.16
CA ALA A 158 10.80 10.01 1.35
C ALA A 158 11.95 11.01 1.32
N LYS A 159 11.67 12.23 0.86
CA LYS A 159 12.60 13.36 0.90
C LYS A 159 12.08 14.39 1.89
N GLN A 160 12.99 14.97 2.67
CA GLN A 160 12.71 16.08 3.59
C GLN A 160 11.55 15.79 4.55
N ARG A 161 11.44 14.54 5.03
CA ARG A 161 10.44 14.17 6.02
C ARG A 161 10.84 14.74 7.37
N ALA A 162 9.98 15.55 7.96
CA ALA A 162 10.18 16.04 9.33
C ALA A 162 9.98 14.88 10.32
N LEU A 163 11.05 14.47 10.98
CA LEU A 163 11.05 13.42 12.01
C LEU A 163 11.80 13.90 13.26
N PRO A 164 11.53 13.33 14.44
CA PRO A 164 12.38 13.54 15.60
C PRO A 164 13.81 13.06 15.33
N LEU A 165 14.72 13.38 16.24
CA LEU A 165 16.13 13.01 16.13
C LEU A 165 16.32 11.50 16.29
N LEU A 166 16.34 10.75 15.18
CA LEU A 166 16.59 9.31 15.19
C LEU A 166 18.09 8.97 15.09
N GLN A 167 18.48 7.88 15.76
CA GLN A 167 19.82 7.32 15.85
C GLN A 167 19.85 5.88 15.33
N ALA A 168 21.06 5.33 15.16
CA ALA A 168 21.23 3.91 14.83
C ALA A 168 20.58 3.02 15.90
N GLY A 169 19.83 2.01 15.45
CA GLY A 169 19.06 1.10 16.31
C GLY A 169 17.63 1.56 16.62
N ASP A 170 17.28 2.82 16.36
CA ASP A 170 15.89 3.27 16.46
C ASP A 170 15.04 2.62 15.36
N ARG A 171 13.73 2.49 15.60
CA ARG A 171 12.79 1.87 14.65
C ARG A 171 11.73 2.85 14.21
N ILE A 172 11.38 2.75 12.94
CA ILE A 172 10.28 3.50 12.33
C ILE A 172 9.31 2.54 11.62
N ALA A 173 8.07 2.98 11.44
CA ALA A 173 7.05 2.28 10.68
C ALA A 173 6.56 3.14 9.51
N PHE A 174 6.61 2.58 8.30
CA PHE A 174 5.85 3.09 7.18
C PHE A 174 4.39 2.63 7.30
N ARG A 175 3.47 3.58 7.40
CA ARG A 175 2.02 3.32 7.43
C ARG A 175 1.51 2.85 6.07
N SER A 176 0.30 2.30 6.05
CA SER A 176 -0.45 2.04 4.80
C SER A 176 0.29 1.11 3.81
N ALA A 177 1.05 0.14 4.33
CA ALA A 177 1.91 -0.75 3.56
C ALA A 177 1.29 -2.15 3.32
N GLY A 178 0.05 -2.40 3.77
CA GLY A 178 -0.58 -3.72 3.67
C GLY A 178 -1.12 -4.09 2.29
N ALA A 179 -1.32 -3.11 1.40
CA ALA A 179 -1.75 -3.33 0.02
C ALA A 179 -0.66 -2.88 -0.95
N TYR A 180 -0.32 -3.75 -1.92
CA TYR A 180 0.72 -3.48 -2.93
C TYR A 180 2.10 -3.18 -2.30
N GLY A 181 2.35 -3.71 -1.09
CA GLY A 181 3.64 -3.71 -0.40
C GLY A 181 4.35 -5.05 -0.61
N ALA A 182 4.19 -5.97 0.34
CA ALA A 182 4.88 -7.27 0.34
C ALA A 182 4.63 -8.16 -0.89
N VAL A 183 3.51 -7.95 -1.60
CA VAL A 183 3.18 -8.65 -2.86
C VAL A 183 4.01 -8.16 -4.06
N MET A 184 4.61 -6.98 -3.95
CA MET A 184 5.53 -6.40 -4.94
C MET A 184 7.00 -6.47 -4.47
N ALA A 185 7.27 -7.18 -3.38
CA ALA A 185 8.61 -7.33 -2.87
C ALA A 185 9.47 -8.22 -3.79
N SER A 186 10.78 -7.96 -3.82
CA SER A 186 11.74 -8.70 -4.62
C SER A 186 13.01 -8.98 -3.82
N GLU A 187 13.91 -9.76 -4.41
CA GLU A 187 15.22 -10.08 -3.82
C GLU A 187 16.34 -9.28 -4.50
N TYR A 188 16.00 -8.09 -5.00
CA TYR A 188 16.97 -7.20 -5.59
C TYR A 188 18.12 -6.91 -4.61
N ASN A 189 19.35 -6.90 -5.14
CA ASN A 189 20.60 -6.86 -4.36
C ASN A 189 20.80 -8.09 -3.44
N SER A 190 20.22 -9.24 -3.83
CA SER A 190 20.30 -10.52 -3.09
C SER A 190 19.86 -10.37 -1.64
N ARG A 191 18.90 -9.51 -1.36
CA ARG A 191 18.31 -9.33 -0.04
C ARG A 191 17.18 -10.35 0.14
N PRO A 192 17.15 -11.14 1.22
CA PRO A 192 16.03 -12.05 1.46
C PRO A 192 14.69 -11.33 1.52
N LEU A 193 13.64 -11.95 0.97
CA LEU A 193 12.29 -11.40 1.04
C LEU A 193 11.90 -11.01 2.47
N VAL A 194 11.30 -9.83 2.62
CA VAL A 194 10.77 -9.33 3.89
C VAL A 194 9.78 -10.36 4.52
N PRO A 195 9.91 -10.71 5.81
CA PRO A 195 8.96 -11.57 6.48
C PRO A 195 7.63 -10.84 6.73
N GLU A 196 6.55 -11.60 6.92
CA GLU A 196 5.23 -11.05 7.24
C GLU A 196 4.75 -11.59 8.59
N VAL A 197 4.21 -10.71 9.42
CA VAL A 197 3.69 -11.01 10.75
C VAL A 197 2.23 -10.59 10.82
N LEU A 198 1.37 -11.48 11.30
CA LEU A 198 -0.03 -11.18 11.63
C LEU A 198 -0.15 -10.98 13.15
N VAL A 199 -0.81 -9.91 13.55
CA VAL A 199 -1.12 -9.61 14.95
C VAL A 199 -2.63 -9.75 15.18
N SER A 200 -3.01 -10.41 16.27
CA SER A 200 -4.41 -10.55 16.70
C SER A 200 -4.48 -10.42 18.22
N GLY A 201 -4.99 -9.29 18.71
CA GLY A 201 -4.96 -8.97 20.14
C GLY A 201 -3.53 -8.90 20.67
N ASP A 202 -3.22 -9.72 21.67
CA ASP A 202 -1.89 -9.89 22.27
C ASP A 202 -1.07 -11.03 21.63
N HIS A 203 -1.60 -11.70 20.62
CA HIS A 203 -0.90 -12.74 19.87
C HIS A 203 -0.30 -12.23 18.57
N PHE A 204 0.82 -12.84 18.16
CA PHE A 204 1.36 -12.66 16.82
C PHE A 204 1.87 -13.98 16.24
N ALA A 205 1.89 -14.09 14.92
CA ALA A 205 2.47 -15.21 14.19
C ALA A 205 3.24 -14.71 12.97
N VAL A 206 4.41 -15.31 12.71
CA VAL A 206 5.11 -15.13 11.43
C VAL A 206 4.37 -15.94 10.38
N ILE A 207 3.60 -15.26 9.53
CA ILE A 207 2.77 -15.87 8.48
C ILE A 207 3.53 -16.04 7.15
N ARG A 208 4.62 -15.29 6.96
CA ARG A 208 5.62 -15.53 5.91
C ARG A 208 7.01 -15.43 6.52
N LYS A 209 7.75 -16.54 6.54
CA LYS A 209 9.12 -16.56 7.06
C LYS A 209 10.06 -15.87 6.08
N ARG A 210 11.09 -15.20 6.63
CA ARG A 210 12.23 -14.72 5.83
C ARG A 210 13.00 -15.95 5.34
N PRO A 211 13.27 -16.09 4.03
CA PRO A 211 14.17 -17.15 3.55
C PRO A 211 15.59 -16.85 4.02
N ASP A 212 16.40 -17.88 4.24
CA ASP A 212 17.84 -17.71 4.37
C ASP A 212 18.50 -17.66 2.97
N TYR A 213 19.79 -17.33 2.95
CA TYR A 213 20.54 -17.25 1.69
C TYR A 213 20.61 -18.59 0.96
N ASP A 214 20.69 -19.71 1.68
CA ASP A 214 20.76 -21.03 1.07
C ASP A 214 19.45 -21.36 0.34
N ALA A 215 18.30 -21.12 0.96
CA ALA A 215 16.99 -21.27 0.33
C ALA A 215 16.82 -20.34 -0.87
N MET A 216 17.40 -19.13 -0.82
CA MET A 216 17.35 -18.22 -1.95
C MET A 216 18.13 -18.76 -3.15
N ILE A 217 19.38 -19.18 -2.92
CA ILE A 217 20.32 -19.67 -3.94
C ILE A 217 19.86 -21.02 -4.50
N ALA A 218 19.23 -21.87 -3.68
CA ALA A 218 18.75 -23.20 -4.08
C ALA A 218 17.64 -23.17 -5.16
N ARG A 219 17.11 -22.00 -5.52
CA ARG A 219 16.20 -21.84 -6.67
C ARG A 219 16.92 -21.81 -8.01
N ASP A 220 18.22 -21.52 -7.99
CA ASP A 220 19.06 -21.57 -9.17
C ASP A 220 19.70 -22.97 -9.26
N THR A 221 19.89 -23.46 -10.49
CA THR A 221 20.59 -24.74 -10.74
C THR A 221 21.86 -24.44 -11.49
N ILE A 222 23.01 -24.82 -10.92
CA ILE A 222 24.30 -24.78 -11.62
C ILE A 222 24.28 -25.94 -12.64
N PRO A 223 24.40 -25.67 -13.95
CA PRO A 223 24.44 -26.73 -14.94
C PRO A 223 25.69 -27.61 -14.75
N ASP A 224 25.56 -28.92 -14.97
CA ASP A 224 26.65 -29.91 -14.76
C ASP A 224 27.96 -29.62 -15.53
N TRP A 225 27.94 -28.70 -16.50
CA TRP A 225 29.07 -28.33 -17.34
C TRP A 225 29.80 -27.05 -16.90
N LEU A 226 29.36 -26.38 -15.82
CA LEU A 226 30.02 -25.21 -15.23
C LEU A 226 30.77 -25.60 -13.95
#